data_AF-A0A7V8W7T5-F1
#
_entry.id   AF-A0A7V8W7T5-F1
#
_cell.length_a   1.000
_cell.length_b   1.000
_cell.length_c   1.000
_cell.angle_alpha   90.00
_cell.angle_beta   90.00
_cell.angle_gamma   90.00
#
_symmetry.space_group_name_H-M   'P 1'
#
loop_
_entity.id
_entity.type
_entity.pdbx_description
1 polymer ?
#
loop_
_entity_poly.entity_id
_entity_poly.type
_entity_poly.pdbx_seq_one_letter_code
_entity_poly.pdbx_strand_id
1 'polypeptide(L)' 'MRLKNLRRAFAVRRPQDITGNRVLVIDDVFTTGTTVNECAKALRKAGASEVYVCTLARTV' A
#
# COMPACT_ATOMS: atom_id res chain seq x y z
N MET A 1 13.33 -10.66 -11.18
CA MET A 1 12.17 -11.59 -11.03
C MET A 1 11.05 -11.05 -10.13
N ARG A 2 11.32 -10.31 -9.02
CA ARG A 2 10.26 -9.83 -8.09
C ARG A 2 9.40 -8.65 -8.60
N LEU A 3 9.97 -7.69 -9.36
CA LEU A 3 9.22 -6.50 -9.80
C LEU A 3 8.02 -6.81 -10.73
N LYS A 4 8.11 -7.86 -11.55
CA LYS A 4 7.03 -8.22 -12.49
C LYS A 4 5.81 -8.85 -11.79
N ASN A 5 6.01 -9.54 -10.66
CA ASN A 5 4.91 -10.16 -9.91
C ASN A 5 4.19 -9.18 -8.97
N LEU A 6 4.80 -8.03 -8.66
CA LEU A 6 4.24 -7.03 -7.75
C LEU A 6 3.26 -6.05 -8.42
N ARG A 7 3.43 -5.80 -9.73
CA ARG A 7 2.47 -4.99 -10.51
C ARG A 7 1.12 -5.70 -10.53
N ARG A 8 0.14 -5.16 -9.80
CA ARG A 8 -1.22 -5.71 -9.57
C ARG A 8 -1.34 -6.84 -8.54
N ALA A 9 -0.34 -7.05 -7.69
CA ALA A 9 -0.49 -8.01 -6.58
C ALA A 9 -1.55 -7.58 -5.55
N PHE A 10 -1.81 -6.27 -5.44
CA PHE A 10 -2.70 -5.71 -4.43
C PHE A 10 -3.99 -5.16 -5.06
N ALA A 11 -5.13 -5.53 -4.47
CA ALA A 11 -6.44 -5.07 -4.86
C ALA A 11 -7.31 -4.81 -3.62
N VAL A 12 -8.10 -3.74 -3.67
CA VAL A 12 -9.09 -3.42 -2.64
C VAL A 12 -10.41 -4.10 -3.01
N ARG A 13 -10.93 -4.95 -2.12
CA ARG A 13 -12.18 -5.69 -2.36
C ARG A 13 -13.44 -4.84 -2.20
N ARG A 14 -13.43 -3.86 -1.31
CA ARG A 14 -14.58 -2.98 -1.02
C ARG A 14 -14.14 -1.51 -1.05
N PRO A 15 -13.98 -0.91 -2.24
CA PRO A 15 -13.55 0.48 -2.38
C PRO A 15 -14.43 1.45 -1.60
N GLN A 16 -15.73 1.19 -1.51
CA GLN A 16 -16.69 2.00 -0.77
C GLN A 16 -16.36 2.17 0.72
N ASP A 17 -15.65 1.22 1.33
CA ASP A 17 -15.24 1.30 2.74
C ASP A 17 -14.03 2.24 2.93
N ILE A 18 -13.38 2.64 1.83
CA ILE A 18 -12.10 3.36 1.83
C ILE A 18 -12.22 4.72 1.15
N THR A 19 -13.19 4.91 0.25
CA THR A 19 -13.41 6.17 -0.46
C THR A 19 -13.54 7.34 0.51
N GLY A 20 -12.70 8.36 0.35
CA GLY A 20 -12.67 9.56 1.20
C GLY A 20 -11.91 9.38 2.53
N ASN A 21 -11.57 8.15 2.91
CA ASN A 21 -10.92 7.87 4.19
C ASN A 21 -9.40 8.05 4.12
N ARG A 22 -8.83 8.40 5.29
CA ARG A 22 -7.38 8.37 5.53
C ARG A 22 -6.99 6.97 5.98
N VAL A 23 -6.01 6.37 5.31
CA VAL A 23 -5.60 4.98 5.55
C VAL A 23 -4.19 4.92 6.09
N LEU A 24 -3.99 4.20 7.20
CA LEU A 24 -2.67 3.86 7.71
C LEU A 24 -2.35 2.40 7.38
N VAL A 25 -1.31 2.19 6.57
CA VAL A 25 -0.73 0.86 6.30
C VAL A 25 0.31 0.57 7.36
N ILE A 26 0.17 -0.56 8.06
CA ILE A 26 1.14 -1.03 9.04
C ILE A 26 1.86 -2.24 8.44
N ASP A 27 3.18 -2.20 8.40
CA ASP A 27 4.04 -3.28 7.89
C ASP A 27 5.20 -3.53 8.87
N ASP A 28 5.76 -4.74 8.91
CA ASP A 28 6.86 -5.05 9.84
C ASP A 28 8.20 -4.51 9.32
N VAL A 29 8.54 -4.77 8.06
CA VAL A 29 9.84 -4.40 7.47
C VAL A 29 9.69 -3.70 6.12
N PHE A 30 10.15 -2.46 6.06
CA PHE A 30 10.31 -1.71 4.83
C PHE A 30 11.70 -1.92 4.23
N THR A 31 11.77 -2.64 3.11
CA THR A 31 13.01 -2.83 2.34
C THR A 31 13.09 -1.83 1.20
N THR A 32 12.91 -2.24 -0.06
CA THR A 32 12.97 -1.37 -1.25
C THR A 32 11.75 -0.47 -1.43
N GLY A 33 10.79 -0.52 -0.49
CA GLY A 33 9.52 0.19 -0.57
C GLY A 33 8.58 -0.25 -1.70
N THR A 34 8.93 -1.29 -2.47
CA THR A 34 8.13 -1.71 -3.62
C THR A 34 6.75 -2.24 -3.19
N THR A 35 6.70 -3.04 -2.13
CA THR A 35 5.44 -3.57 -1.56
C THR A 35 4.51 -2.46 -1.12
N VAL A 36 5.01 -1.58 -0.25
CA VAL A 36 4.26 -0.45 0.29
C VAL A 36 3.79 0.51 -0.79
N ASN A 37 4.63 0.81 -1.79
CA ASN A 37 4.23 1.69 -2.89
C ASN A 37 3.10 1.09 -3.73
N GLU A 38 3.11 -0.22 -3.99
CA GLU A 38 2.02 -0.86 -4.72
C GLU A 38 0.73 -0.94 -3.88
N CYS A 39 0.82 -1.18 -2.57
CA CYS A 39 -0.33 -1.08 -1.65
C CYS A 39 -0.92 0.34 -1.63
N ALA A 40 -0.08 1.36 -1.50
CA ALA A 40 -0.52 2.75 -1.47
C ALA A 40 -1.17 3.17 -2.79
N LYS A 41 -0.65 2.70 -3.94
CA LYS A 41 -1.29 2.89 -5.25
C LYS A 41 -2.65 2.23 -5.32
N ALA A 42 -2.80 1.00 -4.82
CA ALA A 42 -4.09 0.30 -4.83
C ALA A 42 -5.13 1.04 -3.95
N LEU A 43 -4.73 1.52 -2.78
CA LEU A 43 -5.59 2.28 -1.87
C LEU A 43 -6.01 3.63 -2.44
N ARG A 44 -5.07 4.39 -3.03
CA ARG A 44 -5.39 5.65 -3.72
C ARG A 44 -6.33 5.44 -4.91
N LYS A 45 -6.09 4.39 -5.72
CA LYS A 45 -7.00 4.02 -6.82
C LYS A 45 -8.39 3.63 -6.33
N ALA A 46 -8.50 3.10 -5.11
CA ALA A 46 -9.77 2.77 -4.48
C ALA A 46 -10.48 3.99 -3.85
N GLY A 47 -9.90 5.19 -3.91
CA GLY A 47 -10.52 6.43 -3.45
C GLY A 47 -10.07 6.93 -2.08
N ALA A 48 -9.02 6.35 -1.47
CA ALA A 48 -8.46 6.88 -0.23
C ALA A 48 -8.00 8.33 -0.40
N SER A 49 -8.35 9.21 0.54
CA SER A 49 -7.96 10.63 0.51
C SER A 49 -6.49 10.83 0.85
N GLU A 50 -6.01 10.07 1.83
CA GLU A 50 -4.61 10.05 2.27
C GLU A 50 -4.18 8.61 2.56
N VAL A 51 -2.90 8.32 2.32
CA VAL A 51 -2.30 7.01 2.64
C VAL A 51 -0.98 7.23 3.36
N TYR A 52 -0.90 6.73 4.58
CA TYR A 52 0.27 6.74 5.45
C TYR A 52 0.83 5.34 5.59
N VAL A 53 2.12 5.26 5.92
CA VAL A 53 2.80 3.98 6.12
C VAL A 53 3.57 4.07 7.43
N CYS A 54 3.30 3.13 8.33
CA CYS A 54 4.06 2.92 9.55
C CYS A 54 4.74 1.55 9.46
N THR A 55 6.03 1.52 9.75
CA THR A 55 6.84 0.30 9.67
C THR A 55 7.81 0.26 10.84
N LEU A 56 7.99 -0.93 11.42
CA LEU A 56 8.83 -1.12 12.61
C LEU A 56 10.32 -1.09 12.27
N ALA A 57 10.71 -1.59 11.10
CA ALA A 57 12.09 -1.64 10.67
C ALA A 57 12.24 -1.19 9.22
N ARG A 58 13.26 -0.36 8.95
CA ARG A 58 13.66 0.02 7.59
C ARG A 58 15.03 -0.57 7.28
N THR A 59 15.11 -1.37 6.23
CA THR A 59 16.37 -1.84 5.67
C THR A 59 16.74 -0.92 4.50
N VAL A 60 17.92 -0.30 4.57
CA VAL A 60 18.50 0.54 3.50
C VAL A 60 19.34 -0.27 2.54
#